data_AF-G8TA04-F1
#
_entry.id   AF-G8TA04-F1
#
_cell.length_a   1.000
_cell.length_b   1.000
_cell.length_c   1.000
_cell.angle_alpha   90.00
_cell.angle_beta   90.00
_cell.angle_gamma   90.00
#
_symmetry.space_group_name_H-M   'P 1'
#
loop_
_entity.id
_entity.type
_entity.pdbx_description
1 polymer ?
#
loop_
_entity_poly.entity_id
_entity_poly.type
_entity_poly.pdbx_seq_one_letter_code
_entity_poly.pdbx_strand_id
1 'polypeptide(L)'
;MNPTFKKFVLILLVLPLITLAAVAQKKKAAVQETTIPMEPAYWQYDSAGVEFIMNKNVKAIHLKGPSPLVLKNGQFSNGTIEYDVEIVRGFPGITFRESADRKNSDQFYLRYFGTTSPESRTTIQYAAVIDGMSMWDLTDEYQAGTTLNIPGWNHVKLIISGKQLKAFVNNMTRPALIVPALEGTLEKGGIAFSGGNVTIANLVIKPDVVENLDPNPGYISTYNDTRYLRNWQVSNASDFSFGNEILPPFPYVKKTSTGSALPDSATQWTPIWAEVRGNINLTRILGHTDFGKRRFAWLKTTIESDSAQERVLHLGFSDEVSIFVNREFLYSDKNYFGTPGQKFPNGRCTIENTTVRLPLKKGKNEILIGLANFFYGWGIVARLDDTEGIHLPK
;
A
#
# COMPACT_ATOMS: atom_id res chain seq x y z
N MET A 1 25.87 19.28 -92.23
CA MET A 1 25.23 18.04 -92.72
C MET A 1 24.78 17.22 -91.50
N ASN A 2 23.46 17.13 -91.25
CA ASN A 2 22.85 15.98 -90.57
C ASN A 2 22.82 14.80 -91.57
N PRO A 3 22.62 13.52 -91.19
CA PRO A 3 22.01 12.95 -89.97
C PRO A 3 22.93 11.87 -89.32
N THR A 4 22.64 11.10 -88.25
CA THR A 4 21.55 10.13 -88.09
C THR A 4 21.66 9.45 -86.71
N PHE A 5 20.50 9.24 -86.10
CA PHE A 5 20.13 8.33 -85.02
C PHE A 5 20.96 7.05 -84.83
N LYS A 6 21.28 6.71 -83.56
CA LYS A 6 21.10 5.36 -82.98
C LYS A 6 20.80 5.47 -81.49
N LYS A 7 19.54 5.16 -81.14
CA LYS A 7 19.04 5.01 -79.76
C LYS A 7 19.62 3.73 -79.15
N PHE A 8 20.32 3.83 -78.03
CA PHE A 8 20.47 2.70 -77.10
C PHE A 8 19.32 2.76 -76.09
N VAL A 9 18.45 1.77 -76.16
CA VAL A 9 17.40 1.53 -75.18
C VAL A 9 18.04 0.76 -74.02
N LEU A 10 18.25 1.43 -72.89
CA LEU A 10 18.60 0.79 -71.62
C LEU A 10 17.28 0.52 -70.87
N ILE A 11 16.82 -0.73 -70.89
CA ILE A 11 15.69 -1.18 -70.07
C ILE A 11 16.21 -1.31 -68.63
N LEU A 12 15.93 -0.31 -67.81
CA LEU A 12 15.99 -0.42 -66.36
C LEU A 12 14.64 -0.96 -65.89
N LEU A 13 14.62 -2.25 -65.53
CA LEU A 13 13.55 -2.89 -64.79
C LEU A 13 13.44 -2.24 -63.41
N VAL A 14 12.46 -1.36 -63.23
CA VAL A 14 12.02 -0.90 -61.92
C VAL A 14 10.93 -1.87 -61.44
N LEU A 15 11.30 -2.84 -60.61
CA LEU A 15 10.34 -3.60 -59.81
C LEU A 15 9.81 -2.70 -58.69
N PRO A 16 8.47 -2.58 -58.49
CA PRO A 16 7.96 -2.03 -57.26
C PRO A 16 8.03 -3.12 -56.19
N LEU A 17 8.95 -2.95 -55.23
CA LEU A 17 8.95 -3.69 -53.97
C LEU A 17 7.70 -3.27 -53.16
N ILE A 18 6.59 -3.95 -53.40
CA ILE A 18 5.43 -3.92 -52.49
C ILE A 18 5.85 -4.72 -51.26
N THR A 19 6.37 -4.03 -50.25
CA THR A 19 6.49 -4.61 -48.91
C THR A 19 5.08 -4.77 -48.35
N LEU A 20 4.50 -5.96 -48.50
CA LEU A 20 3.36 -6.37 -47.67
C LEU A 20 3.85 -6.40 -46.23
N ALA A 21 3.63 -5.31 -45.50
CA ALA A 21 3.61 -5.34 -44.05
C ALA A 21 2.42 -6.22 -43.66
N ALA A 22 2.69 -7.52 -43.44
CA ALA A 22 1.75 -8.42 -42.80
C ALA A 22 1.51 -7.91 -41.38
N VAL A 23 0.47 -7.09 -41.22
CA VAL A 23 -0.08 -6.80 -39.91
C VAL A 23 -0.67 -8.12 -39.43
N ALA A 24 0.13 -8.87 -38.66
CA ALA A 24 -0.36 -10.02 -37.93
C ALA A 24 -1.40 -9.51 -36.94
N GLN A 25 -2.67 -9.56 -37.34
CA GLN A 25 -3.81 -9.35 -36.47
C GLN A 25 -3.74 -10.49 -35.44
N LYS A 26 -3.14 -10.24 -34.27
CA LYS A 26 -3.21 -11.16 -33.14
C LYS A 26 -4.69 -11.43 -32.92
N LYS A 27 -5.15 -12.64 -33.25
CA LYS A 27 -6.49 -13.10 -32.88
C LYS A 27 -6.60 -12.88 -31.38
N LYS A 28 -7.55 -12.03 -30.97
CA LYS A 28 -7.92 -11.88 -29.55
C LYS A 28 -8.31 -13.28 -29.10
N ALA A 29 -7.53 -13.88 -28.21
CA ALA A 29 -7.93 -15.13 -27.57
C ALA A 29 -9.31 -14.89 -26.94
N ALA A 30 -10.19 -15.89 -27.04
CA ALA A 30 -11.47 -15.82 -26.31
C ALA A 30 -11.16 -15.52 -24.84
N VAL A 31 -11.84 -14.53 -24.29
CA VAL A 31 -11.71 -14.20 -22.87
C VAL A 31 -12.07 -15.45 -22.07
N GLN A 32 -11.10 -16.01 -21.36
CA GLN A 32 -11.32 -17.15 -20.48
C GLN A 32 -11.99 -16.65 -19.20
N GLU A 33 -13.31 -16.50 -19.21
CA GLU A 33 -14.08 -16.22 -18.02
C GLU A 33 -14.30 -17.52 -17.23
N THR A 34 -13.91 -17.52 -15.97
CA THR A 34 -14.12 -18.66 -15.07
C THR A 34 -15.04 -18.25 -13.93
N THR A 35 -16.24 -18.81 -13.89
CA THR A 35 -17.11 -18.76 -12.71
C THR A 35 -16.68 -19.84 -11.73
N ILE A 36 -16.35 -19.45 -10.51
CA ILE A 36 -15.92 -20.36 -9.45
C ILE A 36 -17.17 -20.81 -8.65
N PRO A 37 -17.47 -22.12 -8.60
CA PRO A 37 -18.62 -22.59 -7.83
C PRO A 37 -18.50 -22.34 -6.32
N MET A 38 -19.62 -21.95 -5.72
CA MET A 38 -19.78 -21.80 -4.27
C MET A 38 -20.03 -23.18 -3.63
N GLU A 39 -19.09 -24.10 -3.78
CA GLU A 39 -19.20 -25.51 -3.37
C GLU A 39 -17.92 -26.00 -2.69
N PRO A 40 -17.99 -26.88 -1.66
CA PRO A 40 -16.83 -27.32 -0.87
C PRO A 40 -15.59 -27.78 -1.65
N ALA A 41 -15.81 -28.37 -2.84
CA ALA A 41 -14.74 -28.90 -3.67
C ALA A 41 -13.71 -27.83 -4.10
N TYR A 42 -14.13 -26.56 -4.21
CA TYR A 42 -13.32 -25.45 -4.73
C TYR A 42 -12.59 -24.67 -3.63
N TRP A 43 -12.93 -24.91 -2.36
CA TRP A 43 -12.46 -24.06 -1.27
C TRP A 43 -11.74 -24.87 -0.19
N GLN A 44 -10.70 -24.27 0.38
CA GLN A 44 -10.08 -24.68 1.64
C GLN A 44 -10.59 -23.74 2.74
N TYR A 45 -11.11 -24.31 3.82
CA TYR A 45 -11.79 -23.58 4.88
C TYR A 45 -11.82 -24.36 6.20
N ASP A 46 -12.10 -23.64 7.29
CA ASP A 46 -12.47 -24.21 8.58
C ASP A 46 -13.97 -24.53 8.60
N SER A 47 -14.33 -25.81 8.75
CA SER A 47 -15.72 -26.26 8.75
C SER A 47 -16.55 -25.72 9.92
N ALA A 48 -15.93 -25.27 11.01
CA ALA A 48 -16.65 -24.61 12.10
C ALA A 48 -17.11 -23.19 11.73
N GLY A 49 -16.40 -22.53 10.80
CA GLY A 49 -16.58 -21.13 10.45
C GLY A 49 -17.27 -20.87 9.12
N VAL A 50 -17.60 -21.91 8.33
CA VAL A 50 -18.09 -21.77 6.95
C VAL A 50 -19.32 -22.61 6.69
N GLU A 51 -20.34 -22.00 6.09
CA GLU A 51 -21.55 -22.67 5.63
C GLU A 51 -21.81 -22.42 4.14
N PHE A 52 -22.21 -23.46 3.42
CA PHE A 52 -22.64 -23.37 2.03
C PHE A 52 -24.17 -23.32 2.02
N ILE A 53 -24.73 -22.22 1.53
CA ILE A 53 -26.16 -21.89 1.68
C ILE A 53 -26.78 -21.42 0.37
N MET A 54 -28.11 -21.40 0.34
CA MET A 54 -28.88 -20.63 -0.63
C MET A 54 -29.29 -19.32 0.01
N ASN A 55 -28.65 -18.20 -0.38
CA ASN A 55 -29.01 -16.87 0.09
C ASN A 55 -29.76 -16.11 -1.01
N LYS A 56 -31.01 -15.73 -0.78
CA LYS A 56 -31.87 -15.03 -1.77
C LYS A 56 -31.88 -15.73 -3.14
N ASN A 57 -32.02 -17.06 -3.15
CA ASN A 57 -31.98 -17.94 -4.33
C ASN A 57 -30.65 -18.00 -5.09
N VAL A 58 -29.53 -17.57 -4.46
CA VAL A 58 -28.18 -17.66 -5.01
C VAL A 58 -27.34 -18.63 -4.16
N LYS A 59 -26.60 -19.54 -4.80
CA LYS A 59 -25.60 -20.37 -4.10
C LYS A 59 -24.51 -19.46 -3.53
N ALA A 60 -24.29 -19.54 -2.23
CA ALA A 60 -23.41 -18.64 -1.52
C ALA A 60 -22.64 -19.36 -0.41
N ILE A 61 -21.58 -18.70 0.07
CA ILE A 61 -20.77 -19.14 1.19
C ILE A 61 -20.89 -18.11 2.30
N HIS A 62 -21.36 -18.53 3.46
CA HIS A 62 -21.45 -17.71 4.66
C HIS A 62 -20.23 -17.99 5.55
N LEU A 63 -19.44 -16.95 5.81
CA LEU A 63 -18.35 -16.96 6.77
C LEU A 63 -18.88 -16.42 8.10
N LYS A 64 -18.69 -17.17 9.19
CA LYS A 64 -19.15 -16.79 10.54
C LYS A 64 -18.13 -15.98 11.33
N GLY A 65 -16.89 -15.90 10.86
CA GLY A 65 -15.75 -15.40 11.61
C GLY A 65 -14.56 -15.02 10.75
N PRO A 66 -13.39 -14.74 11.37
CA PRO A 66 -12.23 -14.20 10.67
C PRO A 66 -11.47 -15.26 9.85
N SER A 67 -11.77 -16.55 10.04
CA SER A 67 -11.13 -17.64 9.31
C SER A 67 -11.31 -17.46 7.80
N PRO A 68 -10.22 -17.54 7.02
CA PRO A 68 -10.26 -17.27 5.60
C PRO A 68 -10.85 -18.43 4.81
N LEU A 69 -11.47 -18.09 3.68
CA LEU A 69 -11.97 -19.00 2.66
C LEU A 69 -11.03 -18.94 1.45
N VAL A 70 -10.19 -19.96 1.28
CA VAL A 70 -9.08 -19.96 0.32
C VAL A 70 -9.47 -20.74 -0.94
N LEU A 71 -9.26 -20.15 -2.12
CA LEU A 71 -9.55 -20.81 -3.39
C LEU A 71 -8.50 -21.89 -3.68
N LYS A 72 -8.93 -23.15 -3.84
CA LYS A 72 -8.03 -24.25 -4.22
C LYS A 72 -7.54 -24.06 -5.64
N ASN A 73 -6.23 -24.24 -5.85
CA ASN A 73 -5.58 -24.16 -7.15
C ASN A 73 -5.81 -22.84 -7.93
N GLY A 74 -6.32 -21.80 -7.26
CA GLY A 74 -6.57 -20.49 -7.85
C GLY A 74 -5.31 -19.65 -7.82
N GLN A 75 -4.67 -19.47 -8.97
CA GLN A 75 -3.53 -18.57 -9.13
C GLN A 75 -3.96 -17.36 -9.96
N PHE A 76 -3.70 -16.15 -9.45
CA PHE A 76 -4.08 -14.90 -10.08
C PHE A 76 -2.88 -13.95 -10.17
N SER A 77 -2.71 -13.31 -11.33
CA SER A 77 -1.73 -12.26 -11.58
C SER A 77 -2.41 -10.96 -12.00
N ASN A 78 -2.96 -10.93 -13.22
CA ASN A 78 -3.65 -9.78 -13.81
C ASN A 78 -5.03 -10.21 -14.32
N GLY A 79 -5.93 -9.24 -14.41
CA GLY A 79 -7.25 -9.44 -14.95
C GLY A 79 -8.34 -8.76 -14.12
N THR A 80 -9.56 -9.21 -14.34
CA THR A 80 -10.74 -8.73 -13.62
C THR A 80 -11.22 -9.81 -12.65
N ILE A 81 -11.50 -9.40 -11.41
CA ILE A 81 -12.17 -10.23 -10.41
C ILE A 81 -13.52 -9.57 -10.09
N GLU A 82 -14.60 -10.34 -10.18
CA GLU A 82 -15.96 -9.91 -9.85
C GLU A 82 -16.55 -10.87 -8.82
N TYR A 83 -17.29 -10.36 -7.83
CA TYR A 83 -18.00 -11.16 -6.84
C TYR A 83 -19.11 -10.37 -6.18
N ASP A 84 -20.07 -11.06 -5.57
CA ASP A 84 -21.12 -10.45 -4.77
C ASP A 84 -20.87 -10.69 -3.28
N VAL A 85 -21.11 -9.67 -2.47
CA VAL A 85 -20.91 -9.70 -1.02
C VAL A 85 -22.06 -9.06 -0.27
N GLU A 86 -22.58 -9.75 0.73
CA GLU A 86 -23.54 -9.21 1.70
C GLU A 86 -22.87 -9.08 3.07
N ILE A 87 -22.85 -7.85 3.60
CA ILE A 87 -22.19 -7.52 4.85
C ILE A 87 -23.17 -7.71 6.01
N VAL A 88 -22.79 -8.56 6.97
CA VAL A 88 -23.47 -8.62 8.28
C VAL A 88 -22.64 -7.85 9.31
N ARG A 89 -21.36 -8.21 9.49
CA ARG A 89 -20.43 -7.53 10.39
C ARG A 89 -18.98 -7.77 9.97
N GLY A 90 -18.13 -6.74 10.10
CA GLY A 90 -16.70 -6.85 9.92
C GLY A 90 -16.19 -6.06 8.71
N PHE A 91 -15.13 -6.55 8.10
CA PHE A 91 -14.39 -5.92 7.01
C PHE A 91 -14.28 -6.87 5.82
N PRO A 92 -15.41 -7.24 5.20
CA PRO A 92 -15.42 -8.28 4.19
C PRO A 92 -14.60 -7.87 2.97
N GLY A 93 -13.73 -8.77 2.52
CA GLY A 93 -12.80 -8.47 1.46
C GLY A 93 -12.21 -9.69 0.79
N ILE A 94 -11.48 -9.40 -0.27
CA ILE A 94 -10.75 -10.35 -1.07
C ILE A 94 -9.25 -10.05 -0.97
N THR A 95 -8.49 -11.11 -0.75
CA THR A 95 -7.05 -11.13 -0.85
C THR A 95 -6.68 -11.75 -2.20
N PHE A 96 -5.74 -11.14 -2.91
CA PHE A 96 -5.22 -11.64 -4.18
C PHE A 96 -3.69 -11.57 -4.19
N ARG A 97 -3.08 -12.34 -5.09
CA ARG A 97 -1.62 -12.54 -5.14
C ARG A 97 -1.05 -13.00 -3.79
N GLU A 98 -1.80 -13.85 -3.07
CA GLU A 98 -1.39 -14.36 -1.75
C GLU A 98 -0.24 -15.36 -1.88
N SER A 99 0.80 -15.20 -1.05
CA SER A 99 1.90 -16.15 -0.92
C SER A 99 1.43 -17.46 -0.29
N ALA A 100 2.15 -18.55 -0.53
CA ALA A 100 1.80 -19.86 0.03
C ALA A 100 1.81 -19.89 1.57
N ASP A 101 2.69 -19.11 2.21
CA ASP A 101 2.73 -18.91 3.67
C ASP A 101 1.74 -17.86 4.18
N ARG A 102 1.01 -17.21 3.26
CA ARG A 102 -0.06 -16.22 3.50
C ARG A 102 0.42 -14.94 4.19
N LYS A 103 1.74 -14.73 4.19
CA LYS A 103 2.38 -13.56 4.77
C LYS A 103 2.43 -12.36 3.83
N ASN A 104 2.29 -12.56 2.52
CA ASN A 104 2.39 -11.50 1.55
C ASN A 104 1.21 -11.54 0.59
N SER A 105 0.52 -10.42 0.42
CA SER A 105 -0.61 -10.32 -0.49
C SER A 105 -1.03 -8.88 -0.72
N ASP A 106 -2.01 -8.71 -1.60
CA ASP A 106 -2.79 -7.49 -1.78
C ASP A 106 -4.22 -7.75 -1.29
N GLN A 107 -4.83 -6.80 -0.58
CA GLN A 107 -6.18 -6.94 -0.03
C GLN A 107 -7.06 -5.75 -0.41
N PHE A 108 -8.29 -6.02 -0.84
CA PHE A 108 -9.36 -5.04 -0.97
C PHE A 108 -10.54 -5.44 -0.09
N TYR A 109 -11.12 -4.50 0.65
CA TYR A 109 -12.23 -4.78 1.55
C TYR A 109 -13.18 -3.61 1.73
N LEU A 110 -14.41 -3.96 2.12
CA LEU A 110 -15.49 -3.03 2.43
C LEU A 110 -15.49 -2.79 3.94
N ARG A 111 -15.96 -1.61 4.34
CA ARG A 111 -16.04 -1.17 5.73
C ARG A 111 -17.39 -0.49 5.93
N TYR A 112 -18.12 -0.94 6.95
CA TYR A 112 -19.44 -0.42 7.28
C TYR A 112 -19.46 0.02 8.75
N PHE A 113 -19.64 1.33 8.95
CA PHE A 113 -19.68 1.97 10.27
C PHE A 113 -21.02 2.70 10.50
N GLY A 114 -22.09 2.26 9.83
CA GLY A 114 -23.36 2.99 9.75
C GLY A 114 -23.53 3.63 8.38
N THR A 115 -23.79 4.92 8.28
CA THR A 115 -24.07 5.57 6.98
C THR A 115 -22.91 5.41 5.98
N THR A 116 -23.25 5.07 4.73
CA THR A 116 -22.30 5.00 3.60
C THR A 116 -22.68 6.02 2.54
N SER A 117 -21.68 6.73 2.02
CA SER A 117 -21.88 7.61 0.88
C SER A 117 -20.56 7.80 0.12
N PRO A 118 -20.61 8.21 -1.16
CA PRO A 118 -19.43 8.54 -1.94
C PRO A 118 -18.54 9.63 -1.32
N GLU A 119 -19.11 10.50 -0.49
CA GLU A 119 -18.39 11.57 0.20
C GLU A 119 -17.60 11.09 1.44
N SER A 120 -17.94 9.92 1.99
CA SER A 120 -17.25 9.36 3.15
C SER A 120 -15.98 8.62 2.74
N ARG A 121 -14.80 9.05 3.19
CA ARG A 121 -13.54 8.40 2.77
C ARG A 121 -13.32 6.95 3.24
N THR A 122 -14.19 6.39 4.10
CA THR A 122 -13.88 5.17 4.85
C THR A 122 -14.69 3.93 4.46
N THR A 123 -15.42 3.91 3.34
CA THR A 123 -16.32 2.78 2.99
C THR A 123 -15.60 1.60 2.34
N ILE A 124 -14.54 1.85 1.58
CA ILE A 124 -13.69 0.79 0.99
C ILE A 124 -12.22 1.10 1.24
N GLN A 125 -11.38 0.07 1.21
CA GLN A 125 -9.94 0.22 1.40
C GLN A 125 -9.16 -0.85 0.63
N TYR A 126 -7.98 -0.45 0.15
CA TYR A 126 -6.93 -1.34 -0.26
C TYR A 126 -5.77 -1.25 0.73
N ALA A 127 -5.15 -2.39 1.05
CA ALA A 127 -3.91 -2.48 1.79
C ALA A 127 -3.09 -3.69 1.33
N ALA A 128 -1.77 -3.55 1.28
CA ALA A 128 -0.89 -4.71 1.18
C ALA A 128 -0.82 -5.45 2.52
N VAL A 129 -0.57 -6.76 2.45
CA VAL A 129 -0.13 -7.55 3.59
C VAL A 129 1.35 -7.85 3.41
N ILE A 130 2.16 -7.55 4.41
CA ILE A 130 3.61 -7.74 4.42
C ILE A 130 3.99 -8.45 5.72
N ASP A 131 4.69 -9.58 5.61
CA ASP A 131 5.03 -10.48 6.72
C ASP A 131 3.83 -10.80 7.64
N GLY A 132 2.66 -11.01 7.06
CA GLY A 132 1.41 -11.34 7.76
C GLY A 132 0.70 -10.13 8.38
N MET A 133 1.23 -8.92 8.23
CA MET A 133 0.64 -7.70 8.77
C MET A 133 -0.02 -6.86 7.68
N SER A 134 -1.25 -6.40 7.92
CA SER A 134 -1.95 -5.48 7.01
C SER A 134 -1.40 -4.06 7.16
N MET A 135 -1.08 -3.40 6.06
CA MET A 135 -0.50 -2.04 6.03
C MET A 135 -1.58 -0.94 5.98
N TRP A 136 -2.80 -1.22 6.45
CA TRP A 136 -3.96 -0.33 6.27
C TRP A 136 -3.78 1.05 6.92
N ASP A 137 -2.99 1.13 7.99
CA ASP A 137 -2.70 2.35 8.76
C ASP A 137 -1.59 3.18 8.14
N LEU A 138 -0.77 2.57 7.27
CA LEU A 138 0.20 3.25 6.44
C LEU A 138 -0.36 3.66 5.07
N THR A 139 -1.60 3.31 4.72
CA THR A 139 -2.20 3.48 3.37
C THR A 139 -3.47 4.35 3.39
N ASP A 140 -3.44 5.49 4.10
CA ASP A 140 -4.62 6.38 4.22
C ASP A 140 -5.12 6.94 2.88
N GLU A 141 -4.27 7.00 1.85
CA GLU A 141 -4.63 7.45 0.51
C GLU A 141 -5.40 6.38 -0.28
N TYR A 142 -5.35 5.11 0.13
CA TYR A 142 -5.95 3.99 -0.58
C TYR A 142 -7.29 3.56 0.02
N GLN A 143 -8.13 4.55 0.28
CA GLN A 143 -9.50 4.38 0.74
C GLN A 143 -10.43 5.39 0.09
N ALA A 144 -11.70 5.01 -0.04
CA ALA A 144 -12.71 5.84 -0.69
C ALA A 144 -14.11 5.59 -0.15
N GLY A 145 -15.02 6.47 -0.55
CA GLY A 145 -16.45 6.35 -0.31
C GLY A 145 -17.18 5.65 -1.43
N THR A 146 -18.25 4.96 -1.04
CA THR A 146 -19.24 4.40 -1.95
C THR A 146 -20.55 4.20 -1.20
N THR A 147 -21.64 4.01 -1.92
CA THR A 147 -22.90 3.55 -1.31
C THR A 147 -22.92 2.03 -1.28
N LEU A 148 -23.25 1.48 -0.11
CA LEU A 148 -23.48 0.05 0.07
C LEU A 148 -24.97 -0.25 0.21
N ASN A 149 -25.41 -1.37 -0.37
CA ASN A 149 -26.73 -1.95 -0.15
C ASN A 149 -26.70 -2.72 1.18
N ILE A 150 -27.31 -2.16 2.22
CA ILE A 150 -27.38 -2.77 3.56
C ILE A 150 -28.83 -2.68 4.08
N PRO A 151 -29.54 -3.80 4.31
CA PRO A 151 -29.15 -5.17 3.94
C PRO A 151 -29.19 -5.38 2.42
N GLY A 152 -28.31 -6.23 1.88
CA GLY A 152 -28.28 -6.46 0.45
C GLY A 152 -26.96 -6.98 -0.11
N TRP A 153 -27.05 -7.47 -1.35
CA TRP A 153 -25.88 -7.80 -2.15
C TRP A 153 -25.19 -6.53 -2.63
N ASN A 154 -23.88 -6.50 -2.51
CA ASN A 154 -23.01 -5.53 -3.12
C ASN A 154 -22.14 -6.23 -4.16
N HIS A 155 -22.24 -5.78 -5.41
CA HIS A 155 -21.38 -6.31 -6.46
C HIS A 155 -20.03 -5.61 -6.39
N VAL A 156 -18.93 -6.35 -6.37
CA VAL A 156 -17.57 -5.79 -6.38
C VAL A 156 -16.89 -6.22 -7.66
N LYS A 157 -16.26 -5.26 -8.34
CA LYS A 157 -15.40 -5.50 -9.50
C LYS A 157 -14.04 -4.86 -9.27
N LEU A 158 -12.99 -5.67 -9.38
CA LEU A 158 -11.60 -5.25 -9.31
C LEU A 158 -10.94 -5.48 -10.66
N ILE A 159 -10.33 -4.43 -11.21
CA ILE A 159 -9.51 -4.51 -12.43
C ILE A 159 -8.06 -4.32 -12.00
N ILE A 160 -7.23 -5.34 -12.21
CA ILE A 160 -5.85 -5.39 -11.75
C ILE A 160 -4.91 -5.61 -12.93
N SER A 161 -3.94 -4.72 -13.11
CA SER A 161 -2.96 -4.77 -14.19
C SER A 161 -1.60 -4.38 -13.64
N GLY A 162 -0.65 -5.31 -13.62
CA GLY A 162 0.69 -5.11 -13.07
C GLY A 162 0.64 -4.49 -11.68
N LYS A 163 1.02 -3.22 -11.57
CA LYS A 163 1.04 -2.43 -10.32
C LYS A 163 -0.20 -1.57 -10.11
N GLN A 164 -1.22 -1.60 -10.95
CA GLN A 164 -2.42 -0.79 -10.75
C GLN A 164 -3.66 -1.62 -10.38
N LEU A 165 -4.54 -1.02 -9.60
CA LEU A 165 -5.88 -1.53 -9.30
C LEU A 165 -6.95 -0.44 -9.45
N LYS A 166 -8.09 -0.80 -10.02
CA LYS A 166 -9.32 -0.01 -9.97
C LYS A 166 -10.43 -0.84 -9.34
N ALA A 167 -11.11 -0.29 -8.35
CA ALA A 167 -12.23 -0.96 -7.67
C ALA A 167 -13.55 -0.23 -7.94
N PHE A 168 -14.58 -1.01 -8.23
CA PHE A 168 -15.94 -0.57 -8.48
C PHE A 168 -16.87 -1.35 -7.54
N VAL A 169 -17.91 -0.68 -7.05
CA VAL A 169 -18.92 -1.29 -6.18
C VAL A 169 -20.30 -0.98 -6.74
N ASN A 170 -21.18 -1.97 -6.80
CA ASN A 170 -22.51 -1.91 -7.39
C ASN A 170 -22.46 -1.43 -8.85
N ASN A 171 -23.39 -0.59 -9.27
CA ASN A 171 -23.57 -0.19 -10.67
C ASN A 171 -22.70 1.03 -11.05
N MET A 172 -21.52 1.17 -10.44
CA MET A 172 -20.62 2.29 -10.70
C MET A 172 -19.99 2.20 -12.09
N THR A 173 -20.06 3.29 -12.84
CA THR A 173 -19.39 3.44 -14.15
C THR A 173 -17.99 4.06 -14.06
N ARG A 174 -17.63 4.57 -12.88
CA ARG A 174 -16.31 5.11 -12.55
C ARG A 174 -15.79 4.37 -11.31
N PRO A 175 -14.48 4.10 -11.21
CA PRO A 175 -13.95 3.42 -10.04
C PRO A 175 -14.14 4.27 -8.79
N ALA A 176 -14.57 3.65 -7.69
CA ALA A 176 -14.62 4.27 -6.37
C ALA A 176 -13.21 4.49 -5.83
N LEU A 177 -12.30 3.55 -6.09
CA LEU A 177 -10.90 3.59 -5.65
C LEU A 177 -9.96 3.28 -6.81
N ILE A 178 -8.93 4.11 -6.95
CA ILE A 178 -7.81 3.89 -7.86
C ILE A 178 -6.54 3.76 -7.02
N VAL A 179 -5.84 2.64 -7.18
CA VAL A 179 -4.54 2.40 -6.59
C VAL A 179 -3.51 2.48 -7.72
N PRO A 180 -2.74 3.58 -7.81
CA PRO A 180 -1.75 3.78 -8.87
C PRO A 180 -0.52 2.86 -8.72
N ALA A 181 -0.23 2.38 -7.52
CA ALA A 181 0.85 1.43 -7.28
C ALA A 181 0.48 0.50 -6.14
N LEU A 182 0.24 -0.77 -6.46
CA LEU A 182 0.09 -1.87 -5.51
C LEU A 182 1.39 -2.03 -4.73
N GLU A 183 1.26 -2.15 -3.41
CA GLU A 183 2.37 -2.19 -2.45
C GLU A 183 2.71 -3.62 -2.03
N GLY A 184 1.93 -4.62 -2.47
CA GLY A 184 2.24 -6.04 -2.32
C GLY A 184 3.56 -6.42 -2.99
N THR A 185 4.21 -7.46 -2.45
CA THR A 185 5.52 -7.95 -2.93
C THR A 185 5.42 -8.93 -4.09
N LEU A 186 4.21 -9.41 -4.41
CA LEU A 186 3.98 -10.46 -5.40
C LEU A 186 3.29 -9.94 -6.65
N GLU A 187 3.57 -10.57 -7.79
CA GLU A 187 2.88 -10.33 -9.06
C GLU A 187 1.87 -11.44 -9.40
N LYS A 188 1.94 -12.56 -8.67
CA LYS A 188 1.08 -13.72 -8.83
C LYS A 188 0.95 -14.47 -7.50
N GLY A 189 -0.23 -15.03 -7.22
CA GLY A 189 -0.46 -15.86 -6.05
C GLY A 189 -1.91 -16.28 -5.87
N GLY A 190 -2.25 -16.72 -4.66
CA GLY A 190 -3.57 -17.22 -4.29
C GLY A 190 -4.66 -16.15 -4.24
N ILE A 191 -5.90 -16.61 -4.16
CA ILE A 191 -7.10 -15.82 -3.85
C ILE A 191 -7.74 -16.36 -2.57
N ALA A 192 -8.16 -15.47 -1.68
CA ALA A 192 -8.93 -15.82 -0.49
C ALA A 192 -9.96 -14.74 -0.15
N PHE A 193 -11.07 -15.13 0.46
CA PHE A 193 -12.00 -14.21 1.12
C PHE A 193 -11.79 -14.24 2.63
N SER A 194 -11.95 -13.09 3.27
CA SER A 194 -11.94 -12.96 4.74
C SER A 194 -12.77 -11.74 5.16
N GLY A 195 -12.78 -11.45 6.46
CA GLY A 195 -13.34 -10.18 6.96
C GLY A 195 -14.53 -10.30 7.92
N GLY A 196 -14.76 -11.46 8.53
CA GLY A 196 -15.74 -11.60 9.62
C GLY A 196 -17.03 -12.28 9.18
N ASN A 197 -18.17 -11.75 9.63
CA ASN A 197 -19.48 -12.31 9.36
C ASN A 197 -20.01 -11.77 8.02
N VAL A 198 -19.90 -12.58 6.97
CA VAL A 198 -20.13 -12.14 5.58
C VAL A 198 -20.65 -13.30 4.72
N THR A 199 -21.51 -12.98 3.76
CA THR A 199 -21.93 -13.94 2.73
C THR A 199 -21.35 -13.55 1.37
N ILE A 200 -20.71 -14.49 0.67
CA ILE A 200 -20.06 -14.31 -0.63
C ILE A 200 -20.77 -15.17 -1.70
N ALA A 201 -20.92 -14.63 -2.91
CA ALA A 201 -21.45 -15.36 -4.05
C ALA A 201 -20.81 -14.91 -5.38
N ASN A 202 -21.10 -15.65 -6.45
CA ASN A 202 -20.83 -15.25 -7.84
C ASN A 202 -19.39 -14.81 -8.14
N LEU A 203 -18.38 -15.51 -7.59
CA LEU A 203 -16.98 -15.23 -7.93
C LEU A 203 -16.72 -15.56 -9.40
N VAL A 204 -16.30 -14.56 -10.17
CA VAL A 204 -15.88 -14.65 -11.55
C VAL A 204 -14.48 -14.09 -11.69
N ILE A 205 -13.60 -14.81 -12.37
CA ILE A 205 -12.24 -14.38 -12.68
C ILE A 205 -12.07 -14.36 -14.20
N LYS A 206 -11.57 -13.24 -14.71
CA LYS A 206 -11.27 -13.02 -16.14
C LYS A 206 -9.78 -12.68 -16.25
N PRO A 207 -8.89 -13.68 -16.35
CA PRO A 207 -7.45 -13.45 -16.46
C PRO A 207 -7.12 -12.54 -17.65
N ASP A 208 -6.17 -11.63 -17.45
CA ASP A 208 -5.65 -10.69 -18.44
C ASP A 208 -6.68 -9.71 -19.06
N VAL A 209 -7.93 -9.72 -18.59
CA VAL A 209 -8.92 -8.68 -18.93
C VAL A 209 -8.72 -7.48 -18.02
N VAL A 210 -8.02 -6.46 -18.52
CA VAL A 210 -7.57 -5.31 -17.72
C VAL A 210 -8.15 -3.95 -18.13
N GLU A 211 -9.08 -3.91 -19.09
CA GLU A 211 -9.78 -2.68 -19.54
C GLU A 211 -8.86 -1.47 -19.81
N ASN A 212 -7.73 -1.71 -20.48
CA ASN A 212 -6.70 -0.71 -20.80
C ASN A 212 -6.03 -0.06 -19.57
N LEU A 213 -6.08 -0.70 -18.40
CA LEU A 213 -5.31 -0.29 -17.24
C LEU A 213 -3.81 -0.57 -17.49
N ASP A 214 -2.99 0.47 -17.37
CA ASP A 214 -1.54 0.36 -17.58
C ASP A 214 -0.93 -0.55 -16.48
N PRO A 215 -0.05 -1.49 -16.85
CA PRO A 215 0.59 -2.37 -15.88
C PRO A 215 1.68 -1.68 -15.06
N ASN A 216 2.25 -0.57 -15.51
CA ASN A 216 3.28 0.18 -14.78
C ASN A 216 2.65 1.01 -13.65
N PRO A 217 3.44 1.38 -12.62
CA PRO A 217 2.98 2.32 -11.62
C PRO A 217 2.43 3.60 -12.25
N GLY A 218 1.23 3.99 -11.82
CA GLY A 218 0.60 5.24 -12.18
C GLY A 218 1.24 6.43 -11.46
N TYR A 219 0.81 7.63 -11.85
CA TYR A 219 1.28 8.86 -11.20
C TYR A 219 0.83 8.92 -9.73
N ILE A 220 1.76 9.29 -8.85
CA ILE A 220 1.51 9.54 -7.43
C ILE A 220 1.97 10.96 -7.12
N SER A 221 1.11 11.72 -6.43
CA SER A 221 1.30 13.16 -6.20
C SER A 221 2.60 13.50 -5.48
N THR A 222 3.14 12.60 -4.66
CA THR A 222 4.38 12.82 -3.92
C THR A 222 5.63 12.62 -4.77
N TYR A 223 5.53 12.02 -5.96
CA TYR A 223 6.68 11.67 -6.81
C TYR A 223 7.57 12.89 -7.13
N ASN A 224 6.95 14.00 -7.52
CA ASN A 224 7.65 15.25 -7.87
C ASN A 224 7.87 16.18 -6.66
N ASP A 225 7.36 15.83 -5.48
CA ASP A 225 7.51 16.67 -4.29
C ASP A 225 8.87 16.37 -3.62
N THR A 226 9.85 17.23 -3.91
CA THR A 226 11.23 17.13 -3.42
C THR A 226 11.35 17.38 -1.92
N ARG A 227 10.28 17.84 -1.25
CA ARG A 227 10.30 18.11 0.19
C ARG A 227 10.19 16.84 1.03
N TYR A 228 9.83 15.70 0.44
CA TYR A 228 9.78 14.43 1.17
C TYR A 228 11.21 13.93 1.46
N LEU A 229 11.46 13.55 2.72
CA LEU A 229 12.72 12.95 3.13
C LEU A 229 12.67 11.46 2.77
N ARG A 230 13.36 11.07 1.70
CA ARG A 230 13.23 9.73 1.13
C ARG A 230 14.36 8.77 1.47
N ASN A 231 15.55 9.27 1.78
CA ASN A 231 16.72 8.46 2.06
C ASN A 231 16.99 8.44 3.57
N TRP A 232 16.93 7.24 4.15
CA TRP A 232 17.12 7.00 5.58
C TRP A 232 18.02 5.78 5.79
N GLN A 233 18.47 5.63 7.02
CA GLN A 233 19.07 4.41 7.54
C GLN A 233 18.24 3.92 8.71
N VAL A 234 18.11 2.60 8.85
CA VAL A 234 17.41 1.95 9.96
C VAL A 234 18.36 1.06 10.75
N SER A 235 18.23 1.05 12.07
CA SER A 235 18.93 0.10 12.95
C SER A 235 18.27 -1.27 12.95
N ASN A 236 18.92 -2.26 13.57
CA ASN A 236 18.20 -3.46 13.99
C ASN A 236 17.07 -3.09 14.97
N ALA A 237 16.01 -3.89 14.96
CA ALA A 237 14.92 -3.78 15.91
C ALA A 237 15.32 -4.32 17.29
N SER A 238 14.77 -3.73 18.35
CA SER A 238 14.82 -4.25 19.71
C SER A 238 13.42 -4.43 20.28
N ASP A 239 13.28 -5.27 21.30
CA ASP A 239 12.08 -5.29 22.13
C ASP A 239 11.95 -3.96 22.88
N PHE A 240 10.71 -3.49 23.05
CA PHE A 240 10.43 -2.21 23.67
C PHE A 240 9.13 -2.27 24.46
N SER A 241 9.16 -2.93 25.62
CA SER A 241 7.99 -3.03 26.49
C SER A 241 7.52 -1.66 26.99
N PHE A 242 6.22 -1.52 27.24
CA PHE A 242 5.64 -0.33 27.88
C PHE A 242 6.36 0.02 29.18
N GLY A 243 6.53 1.32 29.45
CA GLY A 243 7.30 1.84 30.59
C GLY A 243 8.76 2.18 30.27
N ASN A 244 9.24 1.82 29.07
CA ASN A 244 10.60 2.16 28.61
C ASN A 244 10.64 3.39 27.69
N GLU A 245 9.56 4.19 27.67
CA GLU A 245 9.44 5.37 26.80
C GLU A 245 10.64 6.32 26.95
N ILE A 246 11.03 6.93 25.84
CA ILE A 246 12.04 8.00 25.85
C ILE A 246 11.37 9.25 26.42
N LEU A 247 11.80 9.63 27.62
CA LEU A 247 11.26 10.80 28.30
C LEU A 247 12.01 12.07 27.88
N PRO A 248 11.30 13.19 27.68
CA PRO A 248 11.95 14.49 27.48
C PRO A 248 12.87 14.81 28.67
N PRO A 249 13.94 15.58 28.45
CA PRO A 249 14.80 16.01 29.55
C PRO A 249 13.97 16.83 30.56
N PHE A 250 14.03 16.48 31.84
CA PHE A 250 13.37 17.26 32.88
C PHE A 250 14.16 18.55 33.15
N PRO A 251 13.50 19.67 33.53
CA PRO A 251 14.17 20.96 33.72
C PRO A 251 15.38 20.93 34.66
N TYR A 252 15.41 20.00 35.62
CA TYR A 252 16.48 19.83 36.61
C TYR A 252 17.31 18.56 36.40
N VAL A 253 16.97 17.73 35.41
CA VAL A 253 17.73 16.55 34.99
C VAL A 253 18.01 16.69 33.49
N LYS A 254 19.13 17.33 33.15
CA LYS A 254 19.54 17.60 31.76
C LYS A 254 19.79 16.35 30.92
N LYS A 255 19.78 15.16 31.52
CA LYS A 255 19.98 13.89 30.83
C LYS A 255 18.63 13.31 30.46
N THR A 256 18.43 13.03 29.17
CA THR A 256 17.30 12.22 28.69
C THR A 256 17.39 10.83 29.32
N SER A 257 16.38 10.46 30.09
CA SER A 257 16.20 9.08 30.56
C SER A 257 15.65 8.27 29.39
N THR A 258 16.51 7.54 28.70
CA THR A 258 16.10 6.68 27.60
C THR A 258 16.03 5.23 28.08
N GLY A 259 14.87 4.58 28.03
CA GLY A 259 14.78 3.13 28.23
C GLY A 259 15.53 2.33 27.14
N SER A 260 15.79 2.96 25.98
CA SER A 260 16.69 2.47 24.92
C SER A 260 17.88 3.41 24.73
N ALA A 261 19.11 2.90 24.83
CA ALA A 261 20.29 3.73 24.62
C ALA A 261 20.29 4.40 23.25
N LEU A 262 20.71 5.68 23.20
CA LEU A 262 20.97 6.36 21.94
C LEU A 262 21.97 5.55 21.10
N PRO A 263 21.84 5.54 19.76
CA PRO A 263 22.81 4.90 18.89
C PRO A 263 24.23 5.41 19.13
N ASP A 264 25.16 4.47 19.07
CA ASP A 264 26.59 4.66 19.21
C ASP A 264 27.36 4.14 17.98
N SER A 265 28.68 4.11 18.07
CA SER A 265 29.54 3.63 16.98
C SER A 265 29.38 2.14 16.66
N ALA A 266 28.79 1.35 17.55
CA ALA A 266 28.54 -0.08 17.32
C ALA A 266 27.18 -0.33 16.63
N THR A 267 26.33 0.69 16.52
CA THR A 267 25.01 0.56 15.88
C THR A 267 25.17 0.27 14.40
N GLN A 268 24.63 -0.87 13.97
CA GLN A 268 24.57 -1.25 12.55
C GLN A 268 23.40 -0.52 11.87
N TRP A 269 23.66 -0.04 10.65
CA TRP A 269 22.72 0.75 9.86
C TRP A 269 22.49 0.10 8.51
N THR A 270 21.22 -0.11 8.17
CA THR A 270 20.78 -0.60 6.87
C THR A 270 20.12 0.55 6.11
N PRO A 271 20.53 0.88 4.87
CA PRO A 271 19.83 1.88 4.06
C PRO A 271 18.38 1.46 3.82
N ILE A 272 17.45 2.41 3.93
CA ILE A 272 16.04 2.24 3.60
C ILE A 272 15.54 3.48 2.86
N TRP A 273 14.76 3.23 1.81
CA TRP A 273 14.25 4.26 0.92
C TRP A 273 12.74 4.35 1.04
N ALA A 274 12.22 5.57 0.89
CA ALA A 274 10.79 5.79 0.87
C ALA A 274 10.14 5.06 -0.31
N GLU A 275 9.02 4.44 -0.03
CA GLU A 275 8.13 3.90 -1.03
C GLU A 275 7.46 5.00 -1.84
N VAL A 276 6.66 4.60 -2.83
CA VAL A 276 6.03 5.46 -3.83
C VAL A 276 5.22 6.63 -3.26
N ARG A 277 4.72 6.53 -2.01
CA ARG A 277 3.99 7.60 -1.31
C ARG A 277 4.84 8.48 -0.39
N GLY A 278 6.15 8.21 -0.26
CA GLY A 278 7.01 8.93 0.68
C GLY A 278 7.15 8.23 2.03
N ASN A 279 6.54 7.06 2.19
CA ASN A 279 6.54 6.28 3.43
C ASN A 279 7.82 5.46 3.55
N ILE A 280 8.49 5.53 4.69
CA ILE A 280 9.54 4.60 5.10
C ILE A 280 8.85 3.46 5.85
N ASN A 281 8.77 2.28 5.23
CA ASN A 281 8.09 1.12 5.77
C ASN A 281 9.08 0.10 6.34
N LEU A 282 9.19 0.10 7.66
CA LEU A 282 10.11 -0.74 8.40
C LEU A 282 9.65 -2.20 8.41
N THR A 283 8.35 -2.47 8.25
CA THR A 283 7.82 -3.84 8.17
C THR A 283 8.47 -4.64 7.05
N ARG A 284 8.88 -4.00 5.93
CA ARG A 284 9.59 -4.68 4.83
C ARG A 284 10.91 -5.30 5.22
N ILE A 285 11.63 -4.71 6.17
CA ILE A 285 12.99 -5.12 6.55
C ILE A 285 12.99 -5.82 7.91
N LEU A 286 12.19 -5.30 8.85
CA LEU A 286 12.20 -5.75 10.25
C LEU A 286 11.09 -6.77 10.55
N GLY A 287 10.19 -7.03 9.60
CA GLY A 287 9.04 -7.92 9.76
C GLY A 287 7.93 -7.31 10.62
N HIS A 288 6.90 -8.10 10.88
CA HIS A 288 5.79 -7.69 11.72
C HIS A 288 6.14 -7.67 13.21
N THR A 289 5.33 -6.97 13.99
CA THR A 289 5.32 -7.07 15.45
C THR A 289 4.17 -7.97 15.87
N ASP A 290 4.46 -9.00 16.68
CA ASP A 290 3.43 -9.87 17.24
C ASP A 290 2.44 -9.06 18.08
N PHE A 291 1.15 -9.37 17.97
CA PHE A 291 0.13 -8.73 18.81
C PHE A 291 0.44 -8.90 20.31
N GLY A 292 0.35 -7.80 21.05
CA GLY A 292 0.67 -7.75 22.48
C GLY A 292 2.16 -7.56 22.79
N LYS A 293 3.04 -7.62 21.77
CA LYS A 293 4.42 -7.16 21.88
C LYS A 293 4.57 -5.76 21.33
N ARG A 294 5.73 -5.15 21.61
CA ARG A 294 6.11 -3.85 21.11
C ARG A 294 7.60 -3.86 20.77
N ARG A 295 7.93 -3.35 19.59
CA ARG A 295 9.30 -3.29 19.05
C ARG A 295 9.69 -1.84 18.81
N PHE A 296 10.99 -1.60 18.70
CA PHE A 296 11.56 -0.27 18.49
C PHE A 296 12.75 -0.34 17.54
N ALA A 297 12.94 0.72 16.75
CA ALA A 297 14.08 0.87 15.87
C ALA A 297 14.42 2.35 15.74
N TRP A 298 15.69 2.62 15.48
CA TRP A 298 16.17 3.95 15.14
C TRP A 298 16.17 4.15 13.64
N LEU A 299 15.67 5.30 13.21
CA LEU A 299 15.79 5.85 11.87
C LEU A 299 16.73 7.04 11.91
N LYS A 300 17.62 7.15 10.93
CA LYS A 300 18.57 8.25 10.83
C LYS A 300 18.62 8.78 9.40
N THR A 301 18.61 10.09 9.27
CA THR A 301 18.93 10.77 8.02
C THR A 301 19.76 12.03 8.31
N THR A 302 20.17 12.71 7.26
CA THR A 302 20.93 13.95 7.33
C THR A 302 20.20 15.02 6.55
N ILE A 303 20.26 16.26 7.02
CA ILE A 303 19.88 17.45 6.26
C ILE A 303 21.09 18.39 6.27
N GLU A 304 21.62 18.72 5.09
CA GLU A 304 22.66 19.75 4.97
C GLU A 304 22.00 21.11 4.66
N SER A 305 22.41 22.15 5.39
CA SER A 305 21.81 23.47 5.32
C SER A 305 22.86 24.54 5.01
N ASP A 306 22.56 25.43 4.06
CA ASP A 306 23.51 26.47 3.62
C ASP A 306 23.76 27.54 4.71
N SER A 307 22.79 27.73 5.60
CA SER A 307 22.84 28.64 6.75
C SER A 307 22.24 28.00 8.00
N ALA A 308 22.39 28.66 9.15
CA ALA A 308 21.52 28.36 10.29
C ALA A 308 20.11 28.84 9.94
N GLN A 309 19.13 27.94 10.02
CA GLN A 309 17.75 28.24 9.68
C GLN A 309 16.80 27.24 10.34
N GLU A 310 15.53 27.62 10.44
CA GLU A 310 14.47 26.73 10.89
C GLU A 310 13.70 26.19 9.68
N ARG A 311 13.31 24.91 9.75
CA ARG A 311 12.39 24.29 8.80
C ARG A 311 11.29 23.54 9.54
N VAL A 312 10.08 23.57 9.01
CA VAL A 312 8.97 22.79 9.58
C VAL A 312 8.98 21.40 8.97
N LEU A 313 9.11 20.39 9.82
CA LEU A 313 8.92 18.99 9.46
C LEU A 313 7.47 18.59 9.74
N HIS A 314 6.73 18.28 8.68
CA HIS A 314 5.48 17.54 8.77
C HIS A 314 5.79 16.05 8.87
N LEU A 315 5.34 15.41 9.93
CA LEU A 315 5.68 14.02 10.23
C LEU A 315 4.42 13.19 10.48
N GLY A 316 4.32 12.09 9.76
CA GLY A 316 3.49 10.95 10.09
C GLY A 316 4.31 9.83 10.69
N PHE A 317 3.75 9.12 11.64
CA PHE A 317 4.43 8.02 12.33
C PHE A 317 3.44 6.97 12.83
N SER A 318 3.87 5.71 12.80
CA SER A 318 3.19 4.61 13.48
C SER A 318 3.46 4.68 14.97
N ASP A 319 2.39 4.59 15.76
CA ASP A 319 2.40 4.34 17.21
C ASP A 319 3.15 5.32 18.12
N GLU A 320 4.47 5.40 18.12
CA GLU A 320 5.22 6.32 18.96
C GLU A 320 6.52 6.78 18.33
N VAL A 321 6.82 8.06 18.56
CA VAL A 321 7.98 8.71 17.97
C VAL A 321 8.77 9.48 19.02
N SER A 322 10.09 9.51 18.85
CA SER A 322 10.99 10.42 19.56
C SER A 322 12.01 10.96 18.58
N ILE A 323 12.16 12.28 18.52
CA ILE A 323 12.96 12.99 17.53
C ILE A 323 14.13 13.66 18.23
N PHE A 324 15.30 13.50 17.65
CA PHE A 324 16.53 14.15 18.05
C PHE A 324 17.13 14.86 16.85
N VAL A 325 17.67 16.05 17.08
CA VAL A 325 18.44 16.80 16.09
C VAL A 325 19.83 17.03 16.64
N ASN A 326 20.85 16.58 15.92
CA ASN A 326 22.25 16.64 16.36
C ASN A 326 22.45 16.05 17.78
N ARG A 327 21.80 14.90 18.04
CA ARG A 327 21.77 14.17 19.34
C ARG A 327 21.10 14.89 20.50
N GLU A 328 20.47 16.05 20.28
CA GLU A 328 19.65 16.74 21.27
C GLU A 328 18.18 16.36 21.10
N PHE A 329 17.50 16.06 22.21
CA PHE A 329 16.07 15.75 22.18
C PHE A 329 15.28 16.96 21.70
N LEU A 330 14.38 16.73 20.75
CA LEU A 330 13.51 17.77 20.21
C LEU A 330 12.05 17.53 20.55
N TYR A 331 11.57 16.29 20.41
CA TYR A 331 10.14 16.01 20.46
C TYR A 331 9.84 14.54 20.73
N SER A 332 8.71 14.24 21.37
CA SER A 332 8.13 12.89 21.41
C SER A 332 6.61 12.94 21.43
N ASP A 333 5.96 11.92 20.85
CA ASP A 333 4.51 11.84 20.75
C ASP A 333 4.03 10.40 20.48
N LYS A 334 2.71 10.19 20.57
CA LYS A 334 2.03 8.90 20.40
C LYS A 334 0.86 9.01 19.42
N ASN A 335 0.62 7.96 18.65
CA ASN A 335 -0.41 7.83 17.62
C ASN A 335 -1.11 6.47 17.70
N TYR A 336 -1.56 6.08 18.90
CA TYR A 336 -2.21 4.80 19.11
C TYR A 336 -3.64 4.78 18.56
N PHE A 337 -3.87 3.98 17.52
CA PHE A 337 -5.20 3.79 16.96
C PHE A 337 -6.24 3.38 18.00
N GLY A 338 -7.45 3.95 17.91
CA GLY A 338 -8.58 3.60 18.77
C GLY A 338 -8.50 4.18 20.18
N THR A 339 -7.52 5.04 20.47
CA THR A 339 -7.39 5.74 21.75
C THR A 339 -7.80 7.22 21.62
N PRO A 340 -8.16 7.90 22.73
CA PRO A 340 -8.42 9.34 22.71
C PRO A 340 -7.23 10.19 22.23
N GLY A 341 -6.00 9.67 22.33
CA GLY A 341 -4.77 10.35 21.91
C GLY A 341 -4.34 10.07 20.47
N GLN A 342 -5.11 9.29 19.70
CA GLN A 342 -4.79 9.03 18.29
C GLN A 342 -4.72 10.33 17.48
N LYS A 343 -3.81 10.39 16.51
CA LYS A 343 -3.64 11.57 15.67
C LYS A 343 -4.59 11.54 14.49
N PHE A 344 -4.89 12.72 13.95
CA PHE A 344 -5.66 12.80 12.72
C PHE A 344 -4.80 12.31 11.53
N PRO A 345 -5.40 11.60 10.54
CA PRO A 345 -6.75 11.05 10.57
C PRO A 345 -6.79 9.70 11.30
N ASN A 346 -7.60 9.58 12.35
CA ASN A 346 -7.93 8.30 13.02
C ASN A 346 -6.74 7.35 13.23
N GLY A 347 -5.59 7.79 13.72
CA GLY A 347 -4.44 6.92 13.99
C GLY A 347 -3.60 6.50 12.77
N ARG A 348 -3.87 7.01 11.56
CA ARG A 348 -3.08 6.66 10.37
C ARG A 348 -1.76 7.43 10.33
N CYS A 349 -0.73 6.84 9.72
CA CYS A 349 0.56 7.47 9.50
C CYS A 349 0.48 8.45 8.32
N THR A 350 0.31 9.74 8.63
CA THR A 350 0.21 10.79 7.62
C THR A 350 0.96 12.04 8.07
N ILE A 351 1.39 12.88 7.12
CA ILE A 351 2.04 14.17 7.41
C ILE A 351 1.19 15.16 8.22
N GLU A 352 -0.06 14.82 8.52
CA GLU A 352 -0.97 15.59 9.38
C GLU A 352 -0.88 15.19 10.86
N ASN A 353 -0.10 14.16 11.22
CA ASN A 353 -0.04 13.69 12.61
C ASN A 353 0.63 14.71 13.54
N THR A 354 1.74 15.33 13.11
CA THR A 354 2.43 16.37 13.86
C THR A 354 3.29 17.27 12.97
N THR A 355 3.65 18.43 13.51
CA THR A 355 4.59 19.39 12.91
C THR A 355 5.65 19.76 13.93
N VAL A 356 6.92 19.68 13.53
CA VAL A 356 8.07 19.94 14.40
C VAL A 356 8.99 20.95 13.75
N ARG A 357 9.44 21.96 14.50
CA ARG A 357 10.42 22.95 14.02
C ARG A 357 11.83 22.38 14.19
N LEU A 358 12.54 22.18 13.08
CA LEU A 358 13.91 21.69 13.05
C LEU A 358 14.88 22.88 13.17
N PRO A 359 15.66 22.99 14.26
CA PRO A 359 16.66 24.05 14.42
C PRO A 359 17.96 23.68 13.68
N LEU A 360 17.97 23.81 12.36
CA LEU A 360 19.11 23.43 11.54
C LEU A 360 20.27 24.42 11.71
N LYS A 361 21.46 23.89 11.96
CA LYS A 361 22.73 24.63 11.93
C LYS A 361 23.25 24.67 10.49
N LYS A 362 24.10 25.63 10.17
CA LYS A 362 24.85 25.62 8.90
C LYS A 362 25.66 24.31 8.79
N GLY A 363 25.66 23.70 7.62
CA GLY A 363 26.29 22.42 7.34
C GLY A 363 25.40 21.23 7.68
N LYS A 364 26.02 20.12 8.06
CA LYS A 364 25.37 18.83 8.26
C LYS A 364 24.58 18.78 9.57
N ASN A 365 23.30 18.43 9.50
CA ASN A 365 22.45 18.15 10.66
C ASN A 365 22.00 16.69 10.64
N GLU A 366 22.20 15.98 11.75
CA GLU A 366 21.65 14.64 11.94
C GLU A 366 20.20 14.73 12.43
N ILE A 367 19.30 14.04 11.76
CA ILE A 367 17.93 13.80 12.22
C ILE A 367 17.82 12.34 12.62
N LEU A 368 17.58 12.09 13.90
CA LEU A 368 17.44 10.75 14.46
C LEU A 368 16.02 10.59 15.02
N ILE A 369 15.34 9.54 14.60
CA ILE A 369 13.98 9.20 15.01
C ILE A 369 13.98 7.83 15.67
N GLY A 370 13.58 7.77 16.93
CA GLY A 370 13.17 6.53 17.58
C GLY A 370 11.72 6.24 17.24
N LEU A 371 11.44 5.08 16.64
CA LEU A 371 10.10 4.69 16.21
C LEU A 371 9.71 3.36 16.86
N ALA A 372 8.66 3.38 17.68
CA ALA A 372 8.10 2.15 18.22
C ALA A 372 6.94 1.64 17.35
N ASN A 373 6.69 0.34 17.41
CA ASN A 373 5.52 -0.29 16.82
C ASN A 373 4.92 -1.33 17.76
N PHE A 374 3.60 -1.27 17.95
CA PHE A 374 2.80 -2.24 18.68
C PHE A 374 1.57 -2.69 17.88
N PHE A 375 1.22 -1.98 16.79
CA PHE A 375 -0.02 -2.18 16.06
C PHE A 375 0.18 -1.99 14.56
N TYR A 376 -0.26 -2.96 13.75
CA TYR A 376 -0.19 -2.95 12.28
C TYR A 376 1.11 -2.42 11.68
N GLY A 377 1.05 -1.54 10.67
CA GLY A 377 2.21 -1.15 9.88
C GLY A 377 3.23 -0.34 10.68
N TRP A 378 4.52 -0.58 10.39
CA TRP A 378 5.61 0.11 11.07
C TRP A 378 6.29 1.10 10.13
N GLY A 379 6.11 2.40 10.32
CA GLY A 379 6.66 3.36 9.39
C GLY A 379 6.49 4.84 9.74
N ILE A 380 7.17 5.68 8.94
CA ILE A 380 7.03 7.15 8.98
C ILE A 380 6.81 7.71 7.59
N VAL A 381 6.29 8.93 7.53
CA VAL A 381 6.33 9.80 6.35
C VAL A 381 6.78 11.19 6.78
N ALA A 382 7.79 11.73 6.12
CA ALA A 382 8.45 12.97 6.54
C ALA A 382 8.53 13.94 5.36
N ARG A 383 8.04 15.17 5.55
CA ARG A 383 8.06 16.23 4.52
C ARG A 383 8.43 17.57 5.13
N LEU A 384 9.41 18.27 4.55
CA LEU A 384 9.69 19.66 4.90
C LEU A 384 8.59 20.60 4.37
N ASP A 385 8.49 21.77 4.96
CA ASP A 385 7.72 22.89 4.42
C ASP A 385 8.30 23.39 3.09
N ASP A 386 9.63 23.55 3.05
CA ASP A 386 10.40 24.03 1.91
C ASP A 386 11.84 23.46 1.89
N THR A 387 12.50 23.57 0.74
CA THR A 387 13.87 23.09 0.47
C THR A 387 14.85 24.21 0.09
N GLU A 388 14.51 25.50 0.22
CA GLU A 388 15.46 26.58 -0.03
C GLU A 388 16.71 26.45 0.87
N GLY A 389 17.90 26.39 0.28
CA GLY A 389 19.16 26.20 1.02
C GLY A 389 19.27 24.87 1.77
N ILE A 390 18.47 23.86 1.38
CA ILE A 390 18.48 22.52 1.96
C ILE A 390 18.96 21.50 0.94
N HIS A 391 19.91 20.66 1.34
CA HIS A 391 20.43 19.55 0.54
C HIS A 391 20.13 18.23 1.25
N LEU A 392 19.36 17.38 0.58
CA LEU A 392 18.97 16.06 1.08
C LEU A 392 19.94 14.98 0.55
N PRO A 393 20.17 13.90 1.32
CA PRO A 393 20.95 12.77 0.87
C PRO A 393 20.34 12.15 -0.38
N LYS A 394 21.19 11.87 -1.37
CA LYS A 394 20.79 11.34 -2.66
C LYS A 394 20.54 9.86 -2.64
#